data_AF-A0A6N8XA48-F1
#
_entry.id   AF-A0A6N8XA48-F1
#
_cell.length_a   1.000
_cell.length_b   1.000
_cell.length_c   1.000
_cell.angle_alpha   90.00
_cell.angle_beta   90.00
_cell.angle_gamma   90.00
#
_symmetry.space_group_name_H-M   'P 1'
#
loop_
_entity.id
_entity.type
_entity.pdbx_description
1 polymer ?
#
loop_
_entity_poly.entity_id
_entity_poly.type
_entity_poly.pdbx_seq_one_letter_code
_entity_poly.pdbx_strand_id
1 'polypeptide(L)'
;VAARYGSEPSPHAVIHSDDYIAEPRASGYRGVHLVSRFRPGGEEQAVYEGMRIEIQLRSRLQHVWATAVETVGTFSGEALKSSVGDERWLRLFALMGSEMAFAEGRPLVPETPKTREAVREEMSEVAHGVDAVARLERYRETLRVLEGHVRNGKAEYFHIIVDSMPDDVARVRWNEYAEHEREEAILAFEEVEAAIEHFPGADTVLVRVASIDTLRDAYPSYFADTRVFVDRLKCAIG
;
A
#
# COMPACT_ATOMS: atom_id res chain seq x y z
N VAL A 1 9.99 13.73 19.90
CA VAL A 1 10.24 12.30 19.59
C VAL A 1 11.56 11.78 20.14
N ALA A 2 12.69 12.46 19.91
CA ALA A 2 13.98 12.09 20.52
C ALA A 2 13.92 11.92 22.06
N ALA A 3 13.14 12.76 22.76
CA ALA A 3 12.93 12.63 24.21
C ALA A 3 12.05 11.43 24.64
N ARG A 4 11.29 10.80 23.73
CA ARG A 4 10.41 9.66 24.01
C ARG A 4 11.00 8.31 23.58
N TYR A 5 11.84 8.29 22.54
CA TYR A 5 12.38 7.06 21.95
C TYR A 5 13.92 7.03 21.87
N GLY A 6 14.61 8.09 22.30
CA GLY A 6 16.08 8.20 22.29
C GLY A 6 16.68 8.44 23.68
N SER A 7 15.92 8.24 24.76
CA SER A 7 16.35 8.45 26.14
C SER A 7 17.00 7.22 26.78
N GLU A 8 16.80 6.02 26.22
CA GLU A 8 17.50 4.82 26.67
C GLU A 8 18.84 4.66 25.94
N PRO A 9 19.89 4.14 26.63
CA PRO A 9 21.19 3.91 26.03
C PRO A 9 21.12 2.76 25.01
N SER A 10 20.76 3.10 23.77
CA SER A 10 21.01 2.23 22.64
C SER A 10 22.49 2.34 22.25
N PRO A 11 23.18 1.21 21.97
CA PRO A 11 24.52 1.27 21.39
C PRO A 11 24.49 1.96 20.02
N HIS A 12 23.35 1.92 19.32
CA HIS A 12 23.15 2.57 18.03
C HIS A 12 22.73 4.03 18.21
N ALA A 13 23.45 4.95 17.58
CA ALA A 13 23.16 6.38 17.68
C ALA A 13 22.00 6.74 16.75
N VAL A 14 20.89 7.24 17.29
CA VAL A 14 19.84 7.89 16.48
C VAL A 14 20.41 9.18 15.90
N ILE A 15 20.48 9.27 14.58
CA ILE A 15 21.04 10.41 13.84
C ILE A 15 19.96 11.29 13.20
N HIS A 16 18.75 10.77 12.99
CA HIS A 16 17.63 11.52 12.43
C HIS A 16 16.31 11.00 13.01
N SER A 17 15.32 11.89 13.16
CA SER A 17 13.99 11.53 13.65
C SER A 17 12.93 12.47 13.07
N ASP A 18 11.90 11.89 12.45
CA ASP A 18 10.71 12.62 11.99
C ASP A 18 9.45 12.10 12.69
N ASP A 19 8.54 13.01 13.06
CA ASP A 19 7.25 12.68 13.69
C ASP A 19 6.08 12.99 12.76
N TYR A 20 5.82 12.10 11.80
CA TYR A 20 4.66 12.23 10.92
C TYR A 20 3.32 11.88 11.62
N ILE A 21 3.31 11.57 12.93
CA ILE A 21 2.07 11.43 13.70
C ILE A 21 1.62 12.80 14.19
N ALA A 22 2.55 13.60 14.71
CA ALA A 22 2.30 14.98 15.11
C ALA A 22 2.12 15.91 13.90
N GLU A 23 2.93 15.71 12.85
CA GLU A 23 2.94 16.52 11.64
C GLU A 23 2.70 15.62 10.40
N PRO A 24 1.45 15.20 10.15
CA PRO A 24 1.15 14.29 9.05
C PRO A 24 1.47 14.90 7.69
N ARG A 25 1.90 14.06 6.74
CA ARG A 25 2.12 14.49 5.36
C ARG A 25 0.77 14.77 4.68
N ALA A 26 0.77 15.66 3.68
CA ALA A 26 -0.41 15.99 2.89
C ALA A 26 -1.05 14.77 2.19
N SER A 27 -0.26 13.74 1.88
CA SER A 27 -0.75 12.48 1.33
C SER A 27 -1.62 11.67 2.29
N GLY A 28 -1.61 11.99 3.59
CA GLY A 28 -2.24 11.21 4.66
C GLY A 28 -1.27 10.30 5.41
N TYR A 29 -0.01 10.22 4.97
CA TYR A 29 1.01 9.38 5.58
C TYR A 29 1.32 9.77 7.04
N ARG A 30 1.42 8.75 7.91
CA ARG A 30 1.73 8.87 9.34
C ARG A 30 2.68 7.78 9.81
N GLY A 31 3.45 8.11 10.85
CA GLY A 31 4.39 7.23 11.52
C GLY A 31 5.56 8.03 12.08
N VAL A 32 6.31 7.43 13.00
CA VAL A 32 7.60 7.99 13.44
C VAL A 32 8.71 7.29 12.69
N HIS A 33 9.62 8.06 12.10
CA HIS A 33 10.82 7.55 11.46
C HIS A 33 12.03 7.86 12.33
N LEU A 34 12.85 6.86 12.59
CA LEU A 34 14.11 6.99 13.30
C LEU A 34 15.21 6.42 12.40
N VAL A 35 16.21 7.23 12.07
CA VAL A 35 17.41 6.72 11.40
C VAL A 35 18.50 6.61 12.44
N SER A 36 19.04 5.40 12.60
CA SER A 36 20.13 5.09 13.51
C SER A 36 21.39 4.68 12.75
N ARG A 37 22.54 4.98 13.33
CA ARG A 37 23.83 4.49 12.85
C ARG A 37 24.20 3.23 13.62
N PHE A 38 24.41 2.14 12.89
CA PHE A 38 24.84 0.87 13.46
C PHE A 38 26.20 1.01 14.12
N ARG A 39 26.32 0.41 15.31
CA ARG A 39 27.55 0.33 16.08
C ARG A 39 27.79 -1.15 16.41
N PRO A 40 28.93 -1.72 16.00
CA PRO A 40 29.26 -3.11 16.28
C PRO A 40 29.34 -3.39 17.79
N GLY A 41 28.88 -4.56 18.21
CA GLY A 41 29.12 -5.10 19.56
C GLY A 41 30.35 -6.00 19.67
N GLY A 42 31.01 -6.33 18.55
CA GLY A 42 32.20 -7.17 18.47
C GLY A 42 32.80 -7.21 17.06
N GLU A 43 33.95 -7.88 16.89
CA GLU A 43 34.71 -7.91 15.63
C GLU A 43 33.93 -8.47 14.44
N GLU A 44 33.10 -9.50 14.65
CA GLU A 44 32.27 -10.10 13.58
C GLU A 44 31.31 -9.09 12.93
N GLN A 45 30.91 -8.06 13.67
CA GLN A 45 29.98 -7.03 13.21
C GLN A 45 30.68 -5.77 12.68
N ALA A 46 32.02 -5.69 12.78
CA ALA A 46 32.79 -4.50 12.40
C ALA A 46 32.57 -4.08 10.93
N VAL A 47 32.33 -5.05 10.05
CA VAL A 47 32.03 -4.81 8.62
C VAL A 47 30.77 -3.95 8.39
N TYR A 48 29.85 -3.92 9.36
CA TYR A 48 28.61 -3.15 9.27
C TYR A 48 28.70 -1.79 9.98
N GLU A 49 29.85 -1.44 10.56
CA GLU A 49 30.03 -0.18 11.28
C GLU A 49 29.63 1.02 10.42
N GLY A 50 28.81 1.91 11.00
CA GLY A 50 28.39 3.13 10.32
C GLY A 50 27.25 2.95 9.32
N MET A 51 26.78 1.72 9.05
CA MET A 51 25.57 1.49 8.25
C MET A 51 24.35 2.16 8.88
N ARG A 52 23.42 2.60 8.03
CA ARG A 52 22.17 3.25 8.47
C ARG A 52 21.07 2.21 8.63
N ILE A 53 20.35 2.31 9.74
CA ILE A 53 19.16 1.50 10.04
C ILE A 53 18.00 2.48 10.13
N GLU A 54 16.95 2.26 9.34
CA GLU A 54 15.69 2.99 9.47
C GLU A 54 14.70 2.16 10.29
N ILE A 55 14.11 2.78 11.31
CA ILE A 55 13.08 2.19 12.16
C ILE A 55 11.81 3.01 11.99
N GLN A 56 10.73 2.35 11.59
CA GLN A 56 9.43 2.98 11.41
C GLN A 56 8.46 2.48 12.49
N LEU A 57 8.00 3.40 13.34
CA LEU A 57 7.01 3.10 14.37
C LEU A 57 5.64 3.56 13.88
N ARG A 58 4.69 2.63 13.82
CA ARG A 58 3.32 2.89 13.36
C ARG A 58 2.32 2.25 14.33
N SER A 59 1.19 2.91 14.53
CA SER A 59 0.02 2.24 15.10
C SER A 59 -0.51 1.18 14.13
N ARG A 60 -1.43 0.33 14.61
CA ARG A 60 -2.12 -0.62 13.73
C ARG A 60 -2.88 0.08 12.60
N LEU A 61 -3.56 1.20 12.87
CA LEU A 61 -4.33 1.92 11.83
C LEU A 61 -3.40 2.56 10.80
N GLN A 62 -2.30 3.16 11.23
CA GLN A 62 -1.30 3.75 10.35
C GLN A 62 -0.64 2.69 9.45
N HIS A 63 -0.37 1.51 10.00
CA HIS A 63 0.11 0.38 9.21
C HIS A 63 -0.94 -0.08 8.19
N VAL A 64 -2.19 -0.27 8.60
CA VAL A 64 -3.31 -0.64 7.71
C VAL A 64 -3.47 0.37 6.56
N TRP A 65 -3.34 1.67 6.84
CA TRP A 65 -3.36 2.72 5.82
C TRP A 65 -2.19 2.60 4.84
N ALA A 66 -0.96 2.46 5.34
CA ALA A 66 0.22 2.38 4.49
C ALA A 66 0.18 1.14 3.59
N THR A 67 -0.30 0.03 4.12
CA THR A 67 -0.53 -1.21 3.38
C THR A 67 -1.58 -1.04 2.27
N ALA A 68 -2.66 -0.29 2.52
CA ALA A 68 -3.64 -0.01 1.48
C ALA A 68 -3.07 0.88 0.36
N VAL A 69 -2.30 1.92 0.69
CA VAL A 69 -1.58 2.76 -0.31
C VAL A 69 -0.64 1.92 -1.16
N GLU A 70 0.09 1.01 -0.51
CA GLU A 70 0.95 0.04 -1.19
C GLU A 70 0.18 -0.85 -2.15
N THR A 71 -0.91 -1.44 -1.68
CA THR A 71 -1.75 -2.34 -2.46
C THR A 71 -2.27 -1.65 -3.70
N VAL A 72 -2.89 -0.47 -3.54
CA VAL A 72 -3.43 0.25 -4.70
C VAL A 72 -2.32 0.66 -5.66
N GLY A 73 -1.22 1.24 -5.19
CA GLY A 73 -0.16 1.72 -6.08
C GLY A 73 0.45 0.59 -6.91
N THR A 74 0.55 -0.61 -6.34
CA THR A 74 1.07 -1.77 -7.09
C THR A 74 0.07 -2.32 -8.07
N PHE A 75 -1.20 -2.39 -7.70
CA PHE A 75 -2.23 -2.88 -8.62
C PHE A 75 -2.55 -1.89 -9.74
N SER A 76 -2.39 -0.58 -9.50
CA SER A 76 -2.55 0.45 -10.53
C SER A 76 -1.26 0.73 -11.33
N GLY A 77 -0.11 0.17 -10.93
CA GLY A 77 1.19 0.53 -11.53
C GLY A 77 1.65 1.97 -11.20
N GLU A 78 1.01 2.62 -10.23
CA GLU A 78 1.25 4.00 -9.86
C GLU A 78 2.15 4.12 -8.61
N ALA A 79 3.00 5.15 -8.60
CA ALA A 79 3.85 5.44 -7.45
C ALA A 79 3.09 6.25 -6.37
N LEU A 80 1.95 5.75 -5.88
CA LEU A 80 1.07 6.46 -4.93
C LEU A 80 1.77 6.82 -3.60
N LYS A 81 2.76 6.02 -3.18
CA LYS A 81 3.66 6.35 -2.04
C LYS A 81 4.45 7.64 -2.24
N SER A 82 4.82 7.91 -3.49
CA SER A 82 5.52 9.12 -3.92
C SER A 82 4.54 10.23 -4.31
N SER A 83 3.24 10.04 -4.01
CA SER A 83 2.15 10.95 -4.37
C SER A 83 2.01 11.18 -5.88
N VAL A 84 2.22 10.11 -6.67
CA VAL A 84 2.06 10.10 -8.12
C VAL A 84 1.06 9.01 -8.49
N GLY A 85 0.00 9.36 -9.23
CA GLY A 85 -1.08 8.47 -9.67
C GLY A 85 -2.41 9.21 -9.72
N ASP A 86 -3.52 8.48 -9.87
CA ASP A 86 -4.88 9.00 -9.93
C ASP A 86 -5.15 9.91 -8.72
N GLU A 87 -5.45 11.19 -9.00
CA GLU A 87 -5.69 12.21 -7.99
C GLU A 87 -6.84 11.84 -7.04
N ARG A 88 -7.81 11.05 -7.52
CA ARG A 88 -8.92 10.56 -6.69
C ARG A 88 -8.43 9.54 -5.66
N TRP A 89 -7.51 8.65 -6.03
CA TRP A 89 -6.89 7.73 -5.07
C TRP A 89 -6.05 8.48 -4.04
N LEU A 90 -5.23 9.44 -4.50
CA LEU A 90 -4.44 10.29 -3.60
C LEU A 90 -5.34 11.05 -2.62
N ARG A 91 -6.47 11.59 -3.11
CA ARG A 91 -7.44 12.30 -2.27
C ARG A 91 -8.12 11.37 -1.28
N LEU A 92 -8.53 10.18 -1.72
CA LEU A 92 -9.12 9.16 -0.85
C LEU A 92 -8.17 8.79 0.30
N PHE A 93 -6.88 8.61 0.00
CA PHE A 93 -5.89 8.30 1.02
C PHE A 93 -5.65 9.43 2.01
N ALA A 94 -5.62 10.69 1.56
CA ALA A 94 -5.57 11.84 2.45
C ALA A 94 -6.78 11.89 3.40
N LEU A 95 -7.99 11.69 2.87
CA LEU A 95 -9.23 11.67 3.66
C LEU A 95 -9.27 10.52 4.67
N MET A 96 -8.87 9.31 4.26
CA MET A 96 -8.72 8.16 5.15
C MET A 96 -7.68 8.41 6.24
N GLY A 97 -6.60 9.13 5.92
CA GLY A 97 -5.59 9.56 6.89
C GLY A 97 -6.16 10.49 7.96
N SER A 98 -7.17 11.31 7.64
CA SER A 98 -7.89 12.15 8.60
C SER A 98 -8.95 11.36 9.39
N GLU A 99 -9.69 10.45 8.76
CA GLU A 99 -10.66 9.58 9.46
C GLU A 99 -9.97 8.70 10.51
N MET A 100 -8.80 8.17 10.21
CA MET A 100 -8.00 7.43 11.19
C MET A 100 -7.44 8.35 12.29
N ALA A 101 -7.10 9.59 11.97
CA ALA A 101 -6.64 10.57 12.96
C ALA A 101 -7.72 10.93 13.98
N PHE A 102 -8.98 11.02 13.55
CA PHE A 102 -10.11 11.16 14.47
C PHE A 102 -10.19 9.98 15.45
N ALA A 103 -10.00 8.75 14.97
CA ALA A 103 -10.00 7.56 15.83
C ALA A 103 -8.81 7.52 16.82
N GLU A 104 -7.68 8.13 16.45
CA GLU A 104 -6.45 8.15 17.28
C GLU A 104 -6.31 9.41 18.14
N GLY A 105 -7.21 10.39 18.02
CA GLY A 105 -7.10 11.69 18.68
C GLY A 105 -5.86 12.48 18.24
N ARG A 106 -5.55 12.46 16.93
CA ARG A 106 -4.35 13.08 16.35
C ARG A 106 -4.68 14.23 15.39
N PRO A 107 -3.72 15.12 15.09
CA PRO A 107 -3.92 16.21 14.13
C PRO A 107 -4.37 15.67 12.77
N LEU A 108 -5.31 16.36 12.12
CA LEU A 108 -5.82 15.97 10.79
C LEU A 108 -4.78 16.18 9.69
N VAL A 109 -4.97 15.52 8.56
CA VAL A 109 -4.14 15.69 7.37
C VAL A 109 -4.36 17.11 6.82
N PRO A 110 -3.30 17.84 6.43
CA PRO A 110 -3.44 19.16 5.81
C PRO A 110 -4.38 19.12 4.61
N GLU A 111 -5.08 20.23 4.33
CA GLU A 111 -5.99 20.35 3.18
C GLU A 111 -7.16 19.35 3.14
N THR A 112 -7.45 18.68 4.26
CA THR A 112 -8.69 17.88 4.43
C THR A 112 -9.73 18.63 5.27
N PRO A 113 -11.02 18.29 5.16
CA PRO A 113 -12.06 18.89 5.99
C PRO A 113 -11.79 18.74 7.49
N LYS A 114 -12.26 19.71 8.28
CA LYS A 114 -11.95 19.80 9.73
C LYS A 114 -12.92 19.02 10.62
N THR A 115 -14.06 18.60 10.10
CA THR A 115 -15.08 17.83 10.82
C THR A 115 -15.15 16.42 10.27
N ARG A 116 -15.53 15.48 11.12
CA ARG A 116 -15.60 14.07 10.72
C ARG A 116 -16.69 13.83 9.69
N GLU A 117 -17.79 14.55 9.81
CA GLU A 117 -18.93 14.51 8.90
C GLU A 117 -18.51 14.95 7.48
N ALA A 118 -17.83 16.09 7.36
CA ALA A 118 -17.38 16.60 6.06
C ALA A 118 -16.29 15.71 5.43
N VAL A 119 -15.38 15.15 6.24
CA VAL A 119 -14.40 14.16 5.75
C VAL A 119 -15.10 12.95 5.15
N ARG A 120 -16.14 12.43 5.82
CA ARG A 120 -16.89 11.25 5.37
C ARG A 120 -17.74 11.51 4.13
N GLU A 121 -18.36 12.68 4.04
CA GLU A 121 -19.13 13.11 2.86
C GLU A 121 -18.22 13.14 1.62
N GLU A 122 -17.12 13.87 1.68
CA GLU A 122 -16.16 13.96 0.56
C GLU A 122 -15.52 12.59 0.26
N MET A 123 -15.21 11.81 1.30
CA MET A 123 -14.65 10.47 1.14
C MET A 123 -15.62 9.52 0.43
N SER A 124 -16.92 9.64 0.71
CA SER A 124 -17.94 8.85 0.04
C SER A 124 -17.98 9.16 -1.46
N GLU A 125 -17.99 10.45 -1.83
CA GLU A 125 -17.96 10.86 -3.23
C GLU A 125 -16.73 10.33 -3.98
N VAL A 126 -15.54 10.51 -3.39
CA VAL A 126 -14.28 10.08 -4.00
C VAL A 126 -14.19 8.55 -4.05
N ALA A 127 -14.60 7.85 -3.00
CA ALA A 127 -14.57 6.38 -2.94
C ALA A 127 -15.50 5.75 -3.98
N HIS A 128 -16.69 6.31 -4.20
CA HIS A 128 -17.58 5.90 -5.29
C HIS A 128 -16.98 6.23 -6.66
N GLY A 129 -16.36 7.40 -6.82
CA GLY A 129 -15.75 7.83 -8.08
C GLY A 129 -14.62 6.95 -8.61
N VAL A 130 -14.01 6.11 -7.76
CA VAL A 130 -12.97 5.13 -8.15
C VAL A 130 -13.36 3.68 -7.86
N ASP A 131 -14.61 3.41 -7.48
CA ASP A 131 -15.06 2.08 -7.02
C ASP A 131 -14.12 1.47 -5.96
N ALA A 132 -13.63 2.29 -5.02
CA ALA A 132 -12.49 1.97 -4.16
C ALA A 132 -12.67 0.65 -3.40
N VAL A 133 -13.86 0.47 -2.82
CA VAL A 133 -14.22 -0.73 -2.05
C VAL A 133 -14.13 -1.98 -2.93
N ALA A 134 -14.80 -1.94 -4.10
CA ALA A 134 -14.85 -3.09 -4.99
C ALA A 134 -13.46 -3.44 -5.54
N ARG A 135 -12.65 -2.43 -5.93
CA ARG A 135 -11.27 -2.64 -6.38
C ARG A 135 -10.39 -3.25 -5.29
N LEU A 136 -10.42 -2.72 -4.07
CA LEU A 136 -9.64 -3.25 -2.95
C LEU A 136 -10.05 -4.69 -2.58
N GLU A 137 -11.34 -5.03 -2.64
CA GLU A 137 -11.81 -6.40 -2.41
C GLU A 137 -11.37 -7.36 -3.52
N ARG A 138 -11.35 -6.91 -4.79
CA ARG A 138 -10.81 -7.69 -5.91
C ARG A 138 -9.31 -7.93 -5.82
N TYR A 139 -8.52 -6.91 -5.46
CA TYR A 139 -7.09 -7.06 -5.24
C TYR A 139 -6.81 -8.12 -4.16
N ARG A 140 -7.58 -8.09 -3.07
CA ARG A 140 -7.48 -9.10 -2.01
C ARG A 140 -7.79 -10.51 -2.51
N GLU A 141 -8.86 -10.69 -3.29
CA GLU A 141 -9.22 -12.02 -3.79
C GLU A 141 -8.19 -12.53 -4.80
N THR A 142 -7.69 -11.65 -5.65
CA THR A 142 -6.63 -11.94 -6.62
C THR A 142 -5.38 -12.48 -5.94
N LEU A 143 -4.93 -11.84 -4.86
CA LEU A 143 -3.78 -12.28 -4.08
C LEU A 143 -3.98 -13.69 -3.50
N ARG A 144 -5.18 -14.00 -2.98
CA ARG A 144 -5.51 -15.33 -2.45
C ARG A 144 -5.47 -16.42 -3.51
N VAL A 145 -5.96 -16.13 -4.72
CA VAL A 145 -5.95 -17.11 -5.83
C VAL A 145 -4.53 -17.39 -6.31
N LEU A 146 -3.68 -16.36 -6.40
CA LEU A 146 -2.28 -16.51 -6.78
C LEU A 146 -1.48 -17.39 -5.81
N GLU A 147 -1.74 -17.26 -4.49
CA GLU A 147 -1.10 -18.09 -3.47
C GLU A 147 -1.27 -19.61 -3.72
N GLY A 148 -2.40 -20.02 -4.31
CA GLY A 148 -2.72 -21.42 -4.55
C GLY A 148 -1.95 -22.06 -5.71
N HIS A 149 -1.46 -21.28 -6.67
CA HIS A 149 -1.08 -21.80 -8.00
C HIS A 149 0.42 -21.65 -8.37
N VAL A 150 1.15 -20.67 -7.83
CA VAL A 150 2.49 -20.28 -8.35
C VAL A 150 3.66 -21.02 -7.67
N ARG A 151 3.47 -22.27 -7.24
CA ARG A 151 4.52 -22.98 -6.47
C ARG A 151 5.75 -23.45 -7.26
N ASN A 152 5.83 -23.30 -8.60
CA ASN A 152 6.88 -23.96 -9.41
C ASN A 152 7.33 -23.27 -10.74
N GLY A 153 7.29 -21.93 -10.89
CA GLY A 153 7.53 -21.25 -12.19
C GLY A 153 8.86 -20.49 -12.36
N LYS A 154 9.30 -20.27 -13.63
CA LYS A 154 10.41 -19.39 -14.06
C LYS A 154 9.96 -17.94 -14.39
N ALA A 155 8.69 -17.63 -14.18
CA ALA A 155 8.09 -16.35 -14.55
C ALA A 155 8.60 -15.21 -13.67
N GLU A 156 8.90 -14.07 -14.29
CA GLU A 156 9.32 -12.83 -13.60
C GLU A 156 8.24 -11.75 -13.65
N TYR A 157 7.28 -11.86 -14.57
CA TYR A 157 6.13 -10.97 -14.68
C TYR A 157 4.84 -11.78 -14.62
N PHE A 158 3.88 -11.24 -13.88
CA PHE A 158 2.54 -11.79 -13.72
C PHE A 158 1.56 -10.72 -14.14
N HIS A 159 0.91 -10.93 -15.28
CA HIS A 159 -0.21 -10.11 -15.73
C HIS A 159 -1.48 -10.74 -15.19
N ILE A 160 -2.16 -10.06 -14.28
CA ILE A 160 -3.33 -10.56 -13.61
C ILE A 160 -4.55 -9.80 -14.12
N ILE A 161 -5.59 -10.54 -14.45
CA ILE A 161 -6.82 -10.05 -15.05
C ILE A 161 -7.96 -10.50 -14.15
N VAL A 162 -8.73 -9.55 -13.65
CA VAL A 162 -9.91 -9.79 -12.83
C VAL A 162 -11.12 -9.42 -13.66
N ASP A 163 -11.86 -10.44 -14.11
CA ASP A 163 -13.15 -10.23 -14.76
C ASP A 163 -14.22 -10.14 -13.66
N SER A 164 -15.07 -9.11 -13.69
CA SER A 164 -16.33 -9.12 -12.91
C SER A 164 -17.42 -9.75 -13.74
N MET A 165 -18.00 -10.83 -13.22
CA MET A 165 -19.13 -11.51 -13.85
C MET A 165 -20.46 -10.98 -13.31
N PRO A 166 -21.57 -11.13 -14.04
CA PRO A 166 -22.90 -10.67 -13.62
C PRO A 166 -23.41 -11.21 -12.27
N ASP A 167 -22.83 -12.31 -11.77
CA ASP A 167 -23.23 -13.00 -10.54
C ASP A 167 -22.32 -12.66 -9.33
N ASP A 168 -21.59 -11.54 -9.36
CA ASP A 168 -20.62 -11.11 -8.33
C ASP A 168 -19.45 -12.09 -8.09
N VAL A 169 -19.27 -13.07 -8.97
CA VAL A 169 -18.11 -13.97 -8.94
C VAL A 169 -16.97 -13.35 -9.74
N ALA A 170 -15.94 -12.87 -9.04
CA ALA A 170 -14.70 -12.42 -9.67
C ALA A 170 -13.97 -13.64 -10.26
N ARG A 171 -13.66 -13.60 -11.56
CA ARG A 171 -12.79 -14.59 -12.20
C ARG A 171 -11.40 -14.00 -12.36
N VAL A 172 -10.44 -14.57 -11.65
CA VAL A 172 -9.04 -14.20 -11.77
C VAL A 172 -8.38 -15.10 -12.81
N ARG A 173 -7.82 -14.48 -13.85
CA ARG A 173 -6.93 -15.10 -14.84
C ARG A 173 -5.57 -14.46 -14.71
N TRP A 174 -4.51 -15.17 -15.10
CA TRP A 174 -3.20 -14.56 -15.20
C TRP A 174 -2.41 -15.15 -16.36
N ASN A 175 -1.51 -14.33 -16.88
CA ASN A 175 -0.46 -14.72 -17.81
C ASN A 175 0.89 -14.54 -17.11
N GLU A 176 1.80 -15.45 -17.41
CA GLU A 176 3.15 -15.48 -16.86
C GLU A 176 4.14 -15.16 -17.97
N TYR A 177 5.07 -14.24 -17.72
CA TYR A 177 6.11 -13.87 -18.68
C TYR A 177 7.48 -13.92 -18.01
N ALA A 178 8.49 -14.39 -18.74
CA ALA A 178 9.88 -14.26 -18.34
C ALA A 178 10.42 -12.86 -18.67
N GLU A 179 11.62 -12.51 -18.16
CA GLU A 179 12.20 -11.17 -18.38
C GLU A 179 12.39 -10.81 -19.86
N HIS A 180 12.67 -11.78 -20.72
CA HIS A 180 12.81 -11.54 -22.16
C HIS A 180 11.48 -11.24 -22.88
N GLU A 181 10.34 -11.49 -22.22
CA GLU A 181 8.98 -11.27 -22.73
C GLU A 181 8.36 -9.97 -22.14
N ARG A 182 9.15 -9.12 -21.49
CA ARG A 182 8.68 -7.88 -20.83
C ARG A 182 7.81 -7.00 -21.73
N GLU A 183 8.22 -6.81 -22.99
CA GLU A 183 7.48 -5.95 -23.93
C GLU A 183 6.10 -6.54 -24.28
N GLU A 184 6.02 -7.87 -24.40
CA GLU A 184 4.75 -8.57 -24.61
C GLU A 184 3.84 -8.43 -23.39
N ALA A 185 4.40 -8.56 -22.18
CA ALA A 185 3.66 -8.40 -20.94
C ALA A 185 3.05 -7.01 -20.79
N ILE A 186 3.80 -5.96 -21.14
CA ILE A 186 3.32 -4.56 -21.10
C ILE A 186 2.21 -4.35 -22.13
N LEU A 187 2.40 -4.81 -23.37
CA LEU A 187 1.39 -4.66 -24.43
C LEU A 187 0.09 -5.40 -24.09
N ALA A 188 0.20 -6.62 -23.54
CA ALA A 188 -0.96 -7.39 -23.09
C ALA A 188 -1.71 -6.70 -21.94
N PHE A 189 -0.98 -6.06 -21.02
CA PHE A 189 -1.57 -5.25 -19.96
C PHE A 189 -2.33 -4.04 -20.52
N GLU A 190 -1.70 -3.24 -21.38
CA GLU A 190 -2.30 -2.05 -22.00
C GLU A 190 -3.57 -2.40 -22.80
N GLU A 191 -3.56 -3.51 -23.54
CA GLU A 191 -4.72 -3.99 -24.30
C GLU A 191 -5.90 -4.33 -23.38
N VAL A 192 -5.65 -5.04 -22.28
CA VAL A 192 -6.69 -5.39 -21.32
C VAL A 192 -7.17 -4.15 -20.58
N GLU A 193 -6.27 -3.26 -20.15
CA GLU A 193 -6.61 -2.03 -19.44
C GLU A 193 -7.57 -1.16 -20.26
N ALA A 194 -7.26 -0.96 -21.55
CA ALA A 194 -8.13 -0.23 -22.47
C ALA A 194 -9.48 -0.94 -22.69
N ALA A 195 -9.49 -2.28 -22.76
CA ALA A 195 -10.72 -3.05 -22.97
C ALA A 195 -11.67 -3.01 -21.76
N ILE A 196 -11.14 -2.90 -20.54
CA ILE A 196 -11.93 -2.97 -19.30
C ILE A 196 -12.32 -1.60 -18.73
N GLU A 197 -11.84 -0.49 -19.30
CA GLU A 197 -12.06 0.89 -18.82
C GLU A 197 -13.54 1.19 -18.50
N HIS A 198 -14.46 0.66 -19.31
CA HIS A 198 -15.90 0.89 -19.20
C HIS A 198 -16.68 -0.28 -18.58
N PHE A 199 -15.99 -1.25 -17.98
CA PHE A 199 -16.59 -2.42 -17.34
C PHE A 199 -16.45 -2.32 -15.81
N PRO A 200 -17.46 -1.77 -15.11
CA PRO A 200 -17.45 -1.69 -13.66
C PRO A 200 -17.24 -3.08 -13.10
N GLY A 201 -16.22 -3.23 -12.27
CA GLY A 201 -15.89 -4.51 -11.68
C GLY A 201 -14.68 -5.22 -12.31
N ALA A 202 -14.34 -4.95 -13.56
CA ALA A 202 -13.14 -5.52 -14.15
C ALA A 202 -11.88 -4.78 -13.66
N ASP A 203 -10.75 -5.49 -13.58
CA ASP A 203 -9.47 -4.91 -13.20
C ASP A 203 -8.32 -5.67 -13.87
N THR A 204 -7.18 -5.03 -14.07
CA THR A 204 -5.97 -5.70 -14.54
C THR A 204 -4.72 -5.06 -13.95
N VAL A 205 -3.69 -5.87 -13.69
CA VAL A 205 -2.41 -5.43 -13.15
C VAL A 205 -1.28 -6.20 -13.81
N LEU A 206 -0.13 -5.56 -13.99
CA LEU A 206 1.12 -6.22 -14.32
C LEU A 206 2.13 -6.06 -13.17
N VAL A 207 2.61 -7.18 -12.63
CA VAL A 207 3.58 -7.18 -11.51
C VAL A 207 4.85 -7.90 -11.90
N ARG A 208 6.01 -7.31 -11.60
CA ARG A 208 7.33 -7.97 -11.73
C ARG A 208 7.83 -8.47 -10.38
N VAL A 209 8.12 -9.77 -10.27
CA VAL A 209 8.69 -10.40 -9.08
C VAL A 209 9.64 -11.56 -9.43
N ALA A 210 10.73 -11.70 -8.69
CA ALA A 210 11.71 -12.77 -8.92
C ALA A 210 11.19 -14.19 -8.56
N SER A 211 10.15 -14.27 -7.73
CA SER A 211 9.36 -15.47 -7.42
C SER A 211 8.10 -15.05 -6.65
N ILE A 212 7.09 -15.94 -6.50
CA ILE A 212 5.92 -15.64 -5.66
C ILE A 212 6.29 -15.53 -4.17
N ASP A 213 7.29 -16.29 -3.71
CA ASP A 213 7.85 -16.11 -2.37
C ASP A 213 8.50 -14.73 -2.24
N THR A 214 9.10 -14.19 -3.31
CA THR A 214 9.58 -12.80 -3.36
C THR A 214 8.43 -11.79 -3.43
N LEU A 215 7.28 -12.08 -4.05
CA LEU A 215 6.10 -11.23 -3.92
C LEU A 215 5.66 -11.16 -2.45
N ARG A 216 5.71 -12.29 -1.74
CA ARG A 216 5.43 -12.39 -0.30
C ARG A 216 6.44 -11.67 0.59
N ASP A 217 7.71 -11.81 0.27
CA ASP A 217 8.80 -11.33 1.13
C ASP A 217 9.21 -9.88 0.80
N ALA A 218 9.14 -9.46 -0.47
CA ALA A 218 9.40 -8.08 -0.89
C ALA A 218 8.22 -7.16 -0.54
N TYR A 219 7.02 -7.73 -0.37
CA TYR A 219 5.81 -6.97 -0.06
C TYR A 219 4.91 -7.71 0.93
N PRO A 220 5.36 -7.93 2.18
CA PRO A 220 4.59 -8.57 3.23
C PRO A 220 3.29 -7.82 3.56
N SER A 221 3.20 -6.55 3.16
CA SER A 221 1.99 -5.72 3.18
C SER A 221 0.89 -6.20 2.23
N TYR A 222 1.19 -6.77 1.05
CA TYR A 222 0.13 -7.35 0.19
C TYR A 222 -0.56 -8.54 0.85
N PHE A 223 0.17 -9.27 1.69
CA PHE A 223 -0.35 -10.39 2.46
C PHE A 223 -0.96 -9.91 3.80
N ALA A 224 -0.71 -8.66 4.17
CA ALA A 224 -1.32 -7.98 5.31
C ALA A 224 -2.67 -7.40 4.90
N ASP A 225 -3.64 -8.29 4.74
CA ASP A 225 -5.05 -8.06 5.01
C ASP A 225 -5.57 -6.59 4.96
N THR A 226 -5.89 -6.12 3.76
CA THR A 226 -6.62 -4.85 3.56
C THR A 226 -8.06 -4.90 4.10
N ARG A 227 -8.56 -6.02 4.65
CA ARG A 227 -9.91 -6.10 5.25
C ARG A 227 -10.12 -4.98 6.26
N VAL A 228 -9.16 -4.75 7.16
CA VAL A 228 -9.31 -3.69 8.18
C VAL A 228 -9.43 -2.31 7.54
N PHE A 229 -8.75 -2.06 6.42
CA PHE A 229 -8.89 -0.80 5.68
C PHE A 229 -10.26 -0.71 5.01
N VAL A 230 -10.69 -1.77 4.31
CA VAL A 230 -11.98 -1.83 3.61
C VAL A 230 -13.15 -1.70 4.59
N ASP A 231 -13.11 -2.41 5.72
CA ASP A 231 -14.14 -2.34 6.76
C ASP A 231 -14.25 -0.94 7.36
N ARG A 232 -13.09 -0.27 7.56
CA ARG A 232 -13.02 1.11 8.00
C ARG A 232 -13.62 2.06 6.97
N LEU A 233 -13.27 1.88 5.69
CA LEU A 233 -13.78 2.68 4.59
C LEU A 233 -15.30 2.54 4.49
N LYS A 234 -15.82 1.30 4.43
CA LYS A 234 -17.27 0.99 4.44
C LYS A 234 -17.96 1.69 5.63
N CYS A 235 -17.46 1.50 6.84
CA CYS A 235 -18.02 2.13 8.04
C CYS A 235 -17.98 3.68 8.01
N ALA A 236 -17.03 4.28 7.30
CA ALA A 236 -16.92 5.73 7.16
C ALA A 236 -17.92 6.29 6.14
N ILE A 237 -18.15 5.59 5.03
CA ILE A 237 -18.96 6.09 3.91
C ILE A 237 -20.44 5.67 3.95
N GLY A 238 -20.81 4.75 4.83
CA GLY A 238 -22.20 4.31 5.05
C GLY A 238 -22.52 3.01 4.34
#